data_AF-A0A7W2HTW5-F1
#
_entry.id   AF-A0A7W2HTW5-F1
#
_cell.length_a   1.000
_cell.length_b   1.000
_cell.length_c   1.000
_cell.angle_alpha   90.00
_cell.angle_beta   90.00
_cell.angle_gamma   90.00
#
_symmetry.space_group_name_H-M   'P 1'
#
loop_
_entity.id
_entity.type
_entity.pdbx_description
1 polymer ?
#
loop_
_entity_poly.entity_id
_entity_poly.type
_entity_poly.pdbx_seq_one_letter_code
_entity_poly.pdbx_strand_id
1 'polypeptide(L)' 'MPANRRFRRVVRIGPVQVGTAYDGRGREKHTAVCTAPRCGFSHDYDTRAAAELAARTHRCPVR' A
#
# COMPACT_ATOMS: atom_id res chain seq x y z
N MET A 1 -8.42 -12.19 17.62
CA MET A 1 -9.07 -10.92 17.21
C MET A 1 -8.40 -10.45 15.94
N PRO A 2 -9.12 -10.12 14.85
CA PRO A 2 -8.45 -9.51 13.70
C PRO A 2 -7.80 -8.23 14.21
N ALA A 3 -6.48 -8.13 14.08
CA ALA A 3 -5.78 -6.88 14.36
C ALA A 3 -6.44 -5.85 13.43
N ASN A 4 -7.12 -4.86 14.00
CA ASN A 4 -7.72 -3.76 13.26
C ASN A 4 -6.57 -3.03 12.54
N ARG A 5 -6.20 -3.50 11.35
CA ARG A 5 -5.21 -2.90 10.45
C ARG A 5 -5.85 -1.66 9.83
N ARG A 6 -6.24 -0.70 10.69
CA ARG A 6 -6.73 0.60 10.26
C ARG A 6 -5.59 1.27 9.55
N PHE A 7 -5.69 1.34 8.23
CA PHE A 7 -4.74 2.07 7.43
C PHE A 7 -4.88 3.56 7.72
N ARG A 8 -3.81 4.15 8.25
CA ARG A 8 -3.67 5.58 8.48
C ARG A 8 -2.75 6.18 7.42
N ARG A 9 -2.82 7.51 7.26
CA ARG A 9 -2.01 8.28 6.30
C ARG A 9 -2.04 7.67 4.89
N VAL A 10 -3.24 7.29 4.44
CA VAL A 10 -3.48 6.74 3.10
C VAL A 10 -3.26 7.85 2.08
N VAL A 11 -2.34 7.62 1.14
CA VAL A 11 -2.10 8.53 0.02
C VAL A 11 -2.39 7.80 -1.29
N ARG A 12 -2.92 8.52 -2.28
CA ARG A 12 -3.16 7.98 -3.62
C ARG A 12 -2.12 8.55 -4.58
N ILE A 13 -1.39 7.66 -5.25
CA ILE A 13 -0.38 7.95 -6.26
C ILE A 13 -0.82 7.24 -7.54
N GLY A 14 -1.41 7.99 -8.47
CA GLY A 14 -2.05 7.43 -9.66
C GLY A 14 -3.14 6.41 -9.30
N PRO A 15 -3.14 5.20 -9.88
CA PRO A 15 -4.09 4.14 -9.53
C PRO A 15 -3.70 3.39 -8.24
N VAL A 16 -2.59 3.74 -7.58
CA VAL A 16 -2.10 3.03 -6.39
C VAL A 16 -2.43 3.81 -5.11
N GLN A 17 -2.95 3.13 -4.10
CA GLN A 17 -3.10 3.65 -2.75
C GLN A 17 -1.99 3.10 -1.85
N VAL A 18 -1.35 3.97 -1.11
CA VAL A 18 -0.33 3.63 -0.11
C VAL A 18 -0.88 3.93 1.27
N GLY A 19 -1.12 2.90 2.07
CA GLY A 19 -1.59 3.00 3.46
C GLY A 19 -0.49 2.62 4.44
N THR A 20 -0.53 3.18 5.66
CA THR A 20 0.32 2.73 6.77
C THR A 20 -0.54 1.99 7.78
N ALA A 21 -0.17 0.77 8.15
CA ALA A 21 -0.82 -0.02 9.19
C ALA A 21 0.20 -0.45 10.23
N TYR A 22 -0.29 -0.86 11.40
CA TYR A 22 0.53 -1.55 12.38
C TYR A 22 0.30 -3.04 12.27
N ASP A 23 1.37 -3.82 12.24
CA ASP A 23 1.27 -5.27 12.38
C ASP A 23 0.90 -5.67 13.83
N GLY A 24 0.53 -6.93 14.07
CA GLY A 24 0.17 -7.44 15.40
C GLY A 24 1.28 -7.28 16.46
N ARG A 25 2.51 -6.99 16.05
CA ARG A 25 3.66 -6.67 16.92
C ARG A 25 3.89 -5.16 17.13
N GLY A 26 3.00 -4.29 16.66
CA GLY A 26 3.13 -2.83 16.77
C GLY A 26 4.15 -2.20 15.83
N ARG A 27 4.64 -2.94 14.82
CA ARG A 27 5.55 -2.40 13.80
C ARG A 27 4.78 -1.69 12.71
N GLU A 28 5.24 -0.51 12.30
CA GLU A 28 4.70 0.15 11.12
C GLU A 28 5.00 -0.66 9.86
N LYS A 29 3.97 -0.85 9.05
CA LYS A 29 4.02 -1.46 7.73
C LYS A 29 3.33 -0.54 6.75
N HIS A 30 3.88 -0.43 5.56
CA HIS A 30 3.37 0.44 4.52
C HIS A 30 2.93 -0.41 3.33
N THR A 31 1.63 -0.44 3.07
CA THR A 31 1.04 -1.28 2.03
C THR A 31 0.72 -0.41 0.81
N ALA A 32 1.22 -0.78 -0.36
CA ALA A 32 0.87 -0.18 -1.63
C ALA A 32 -0.06 -1.14 -2.40
N VAL A 33 -1.24 -0.67 -2.80
CA VAL A 33 -2.25 -1.47 -3.53
C VAL A 33 -2.75 -0.70 -4.74
N CYS A 34 -2.71 -1.31 -5.92
CA CYS A 34 -3.34 -0.76 -7.10
C CYS A 34 -4.85 -0.99 -7.03
N THR A 35 -5.62 0.08 -7.06
CA THR A 35 -7.09 0.04 -7.06
C THR A 35 -7.68 -0.24 -8.43
N ALA A 36 -6.85 -0.38 -9.47
CA ALA A 36 -7.32 -0.74 -10.79
C ALA A 36 -7.87 -2.18 -10.78
N PRO A 37 -9.10 -2.40 -11.28
CA PRO A 37 -9.67 -3.73 -11.34
C PRO A 37 -8.76 -4.64 -12.18
N ARG A 38 -8.52 -5.87 -11.71
CA ARG A 38 -7.70 -6.91 -12.37
C ARG A 38 -6.18 -6.66 -12.44
N CYS A 39 -5.65 -5.58 -11.86
CA CYS A 39 -4.20 -5.39 -11.78
C CYS A 39 -3.53 -6.34 -10.76
N GLY A 40 -4.16 -6.54 -9.60
CA GLY A 40 -3.66 -7.45 -8.55
C GLY A 40 -2.40 -6.97 -7.81
N PHE A 41 -1.89 -5.78 -8.10
CA PHE A 41 -0.71 -5.24 -7.42
C PHE A 41 -1.02 -4.89 -5.97
N SER A 42 -0.40 -5.59 -5.03
CA SER A 42 -0.49 -5.36 -3.59
C SER A 42 0.81 -5.81 -2.93
N HIS A 43 1.54 -4.89 -2.29
CA HIS A 43 2.77 -5.21 -1.57
C HIS A 43 2.91 -4.43 -0.27
N ASP A 44 3.44 -5.10 0.75
CA ASP A 44 3.80 -4.52 2.04
C ASP A 44 5.30 -4.20 2.09
N TYR A 45 5.63 -3.02 2.61
CA TYR A 45 6.98 -2.49 2.76
C TYR A 45 7.24 -2.07 4.21
N ASP A 46 8.51 -2.11 4.62
CA ASP A 46 8.93 -1.64 5.96
C ASP A 46 9.06 -0.13 6.06
N THR A 47 9.16 0.59 4.94
CA THR A 47 9.28 2.04 4.92
C THR A 47 8.27 2.69 3.99
N ARG A 48 7.80 3.88 4.39
CA ARG A 48 6.87 4.67 3.59
C ARG A 48 7.46 5.05 2.24
N ALA A 49 8.74 5.43 2.23
CA ALA A 49 9.45 5.80 1.02
C ALA A 49 9.49 4.65 -0.01
N ALA A 50 9.72 3.41 0.44
CA ALA A 50 9.69 2.25 -0.46
C ALA A 50 8.29 2.01 -1.05
N ALA A 51 7.24 2.11 -0.23
CA ALA A 51 5.86 1.95 -0.72
C ALA A 51 5.45 3.07 -1.69
N GLU A 52 5.82 4.31 -1.41
CA GLU A 52 5.56 5.45 -2.31
C GLU A 52 6.38 5.36 -3.59
N LEU A 53 7.63 4.90 -3.53
CA LEU A 53 8.46 4.67 -4.70
C LEU A 53 7.84 3.60 -5.61
N ALA A 54 7.45 2.46 -5.04
CA ALA A 54 6.79 1.38 -5.76
C ALA A 54 5.48 1.87 -6.42
N ALA A 55 4.69 2.69 -5.71
CA ALA A 55 3.49 3.29 -6.25
C ALA A 55 3.75 4.26 -7.41
N ARG A 56 4.81 5.09 -7.33
CA ARG A 56 5.21 6.01 -8.40
C ARG A 56 5.74 5.29 -9.63
N THR A 57 6.45 4.18 -9.45
CA THR A 57 7.00 3.37 -10.55
C THR A 57 6.02 2.33 -11.10
N HIS A 58 4.86 2.14 -10.45
CA HIS A 58 3.87 1.17 -10.88
C HIS A 58 3.24 1.58 -12.22
N ARG A 59 3.45 0.77 -13.26
CA ARG A 59 2.73 0.88 -14.53
C ARG A 59 1.60 -0.13 -14.53
N CYS A 60 0.38 0.36 -14.37
CA CYS A 60 -0.81 -0.48 -14.44
C CYS A 60 -1.02 -0.96 -15.88
N PRO A 61 -1.03 -2.29 -16.15
CA PRO A 61 -1.25 -2.83 -17.48
C PRO A 61 -2.72 -2.77 -17.90
N VAL A 62 -3.65 -2.63 -16.95
CA VAL A 62 -5.11 -2.61 -17.19
C VAL A 62 -5.61 -1.19 -17.49
N ARG A 63 -4.85 -0.41 -18.27
CA ARG A 63 -5.19 0.98 -18.57
C ARG A 63 -6.38 1.09 -19.51
#